data_AF-A0A372QGG5-F1
#
_entry.id   AF-A0A372QGG5-F1
#
_cell.length_a   1.000
_cell.length_b   1.000
_cell.length_c   1.000
_cell.angle_alpha   90.00
_cell.angle_beta   90.00
_cell.angle_gamma   90.00
#
_symmetry.space_group_name_H-M   'P 1'
#
loop_
_entity.id
_entity.type
_entity.pdbx_description
1 polymer ?
#
loop_
_entity_poly.entity_id
_entity_poly.type
_entity_poly.pdbx_seq_one_letter_code
_entity_poly.pdbx_strand_id
1 'polypeptide(L)'
;MDTIGNTSQNISQLESWHVELSHPLEVNIKFMHNHVINSAESLSFHHVNEKVCEKFLQLFKDGYLSTSVMYVHEDELYLSSTDEQDLLVLLADRTNNPDYDYIAKLFQKY
;
A
#
# COMPACT_ATOMS: atom_id res chain seq x y z
N MET A 1 45.05 -33.44 -20.79
CA MET A 1 43.70 -33.32 -21.35
C MET A 1 42.84 -32.78 -20.22
N ASP A 2 42.99 -31.48 -19.91
CA ASP A 2 42.29 -30.37 -20.58
C ASP A 2 40.81 -30.37 -20.17
N THR A 3 40.16 -29.33 -19.64
CA THR A 3 40.50 -27.98 -19.17
C THR A 3 39.21 -27.45 -18.48
N ILE A 4 39.30 -26.37 -17.69
CA ILE A 4 38.26 -25.33 -17.45
C ILE A 4 37.02 -25.81 -16.64
N GLY A 5 36.81 -25.32 -15.41
CA GLY A 5 36.16 -24.02 -15.14
C GLY A 5 34.62 -24.18 -15.18
N ASN A 6 33.78 -23.51 -14.40
CA ASN A 6 33.93 -22.37 -13.52
C ASN A 6 32.58 -22.22 -12.81
N THR A 7 32.56 -21.43 -11.72
CA THR A 7 31.41 -20.65 -11.23
C THR A 7 30.23 -21.33 -10.52
N SER A 8 30.13 -21.00 -9.22
CA SER A 8 28.94 -20.96 -8.39
C SER A 8 27.66 -20.56 -9.12
N GLN A 9 26.56 -21.24 -8.82
CA GLN A 9 25.25 -20.59 -8.71
C GLN A 9 24.50 -21.18 -7.51
N ASN A 10 24.51 -20.39 -6.43
CA ASN A 10 23.52 -20.45 -5.36
C ASN A 10 22.15 -20.16 -5.99
N ILE A 11 21.33 -21.19 -6.18
CA ILE A 11 19.89 -21.02 -6.38
C ILE A 11 19.27 -21.43 -5.05
N SER A 12 18.92 -20.42 -4.26
CA SER A 12 18.07 -20.54 -3.08
C SER A 12 16.79 -21.26 -3.48
N GLN A 13 16.70 -22.54 -3.13
CA GLN A 13 15.53 -23.38 -3.34
C GLN A 13 14.40 -22.84 -2.46
N LEU A 14 13.54 -22.01 -3.04
CA LEU A 14 12.19 -21.80 -2.53
C LEU A 14 11.47 -23.13 -2.77
N GLU A 15 11.31 -23.94 -1.72
CA GLU A 15 10.56 -25.19 -1.79
C GLU A 15 9.15 -24.87 -2.28
N SER A 16 8.90 -25.25 -3.54
CA SER A 16 7.61 -25.14 -4.20
C SER A 16 6.64 -26.07 -3.47
N TRP A 17 5.75 -25.49 -2.66
CA TRP A 17 4.59 -26.19 -2.11
C TRP A 17 3.66 -26.51 -3.29
N HIS A 18 3.93 -27.62 -3.97
CA HIS A 18 3.08 -28.11 -5.05
C HIS A 18 1.74 -28.55 -4.48
N VAL A 19 0.69 -27.75 -4.72
CA VAL A 19 -0.68 -28.23 -4.58
C VAL A 19 -0.96 -29.14 -5.78
N GLU A 20 -1.36 -30.38 -5.53
CA GLU A 20 -1.68 -31.34 -6.59
C GLU A 20 -2.75 -30.76 -7.54
N LEU A 21 -2.40 -30.65 -8.83
CA LEU A 21 -3.23 -30.06 -9.89
C LEU A 21 -4.44 -30.95 -10.30
N SER A 22 -4.74 -32.00 -9.53
CA SER A 22 -5.82 -32.94 -9.83
C SER A 22 -7.22 -32.40 -9.50
N HIS A 23 -7.30 -31.26 -8.83
CA HIS A 23 -8.54 -30.57 -8.48
C HIS A 23 -8.45 -29.10 -8.91
N PRO A 24 -9.57 -28.47 -9.31
CA PRO A 24 -9.57 -27.05 -9.67
C PRO A 24 -9.12 -26.19 -8.48
N LEU A 25 -8.05 -25.42 -8.67
CA LEU A 25 -7.53 -24.44 -7.71
C LEU A 25 -8.28 -23.09 -7.80
N GLU A 26 -9.55 -23.14 -8.19
CA GLU A 26 -10.38 -21.96 -8.36
C GLU A 26 -11.11 -21.66 -7.04
N VAL A 27 -10.71 -20.57 -6.37
CA VAL A 27 -11.42 -20.08 -5.19
C VAL A 27 -12.38 -18.99 -5.64
N ASN A 28 -13.68 -19.28 -5.61
CA ASN A 28 -14.72 -18.28 -5.86
C ASN A 28 -15.13 -17.61 -4.54
N ILE A 29 -14.55 -16.44 -4.27
CA ILE A 29 -14.88 -15.64 -3.09
C ILE A 29 -16.06 -14.73 -3.43
N LYS A 30 -17.21 -14.95 -2.78
CA LYS A 30 -18.38 -14.08 -2.89
C LYS A 30 -18.49 -13.21 -1.64
N PHE A 31 -18.27 -11.90 -1.80
CA PHE A 31 -18.37 -10.91 -0.73
C PHE A 31 -19.84 -10.52 -0.52
N MET A 32 -20.62 -11.36 0.17
CA MET A 32 -22.04 -11.14 0.46
C MET A 32 -22.21 -10.51 1.85
N HIS A 33 -22.26 -9.18 1.92
CA HIS A 33 -22.56 -8.46 3.16
C HIS A 33 -23.97 -7.87 3.12
N ASN A 34 -24.73 -8.07 4.20
CA ASN A 34 -26.06 -7.45 4.38
C ASN A 34 -25.98 -6.01 4.95
N HIS A 35 -24.78 -5.42 5.00
CA HIS A 35 -24.51 -4.08 5.52
C HIS A 35 -23.40 -3.41 4.71
N VAL A 36 -23.27 -2.09 4.84
CA VAL A 36 -22.24 -1.29 4.15
C VAL A 36 -20.85 -1.75 4.59
N ILE A 37 -20.01 -2.13 3.62
CA ILE A 37 -18.68 -2.76 3.79
C ILE A 37 -17.59 -1.75 4.17
N ASN A 38 -17.92 -0.48 4.40
CA ASN A 38 -16.96 0.59 4.68
C ASN A 38 -16.49 0.55 6.15
N SER A 39 -15.99 -0.59 6.61
CA SER A 39 -15.19 -0.63 7.84
C SER A 39 -13.84 0.04 7.58
N ALA A 40 -13.31 0.74 8.58
CA ALA A 40 -11.97 1.34 8.49
C ALA A 40 -10.89 0.30 8.13
N GLU A 41 -11.04 -0.94 8.62
CA GLU A 41 -10.13 -2.04 8.29
C GLU A 41 -10.16 -2.38 6.79
N SER A 42 -11.33 -2.50 6.17
CA SER A 42 -11.42 -2.74 4.72
C SER A 42 -10.79 -1.60 3.90
N LEU A 43 -11.01 -0.36 4.33
CA LEU A 43 -10.51 0.84 3.66
C LEU A 43 -8.97 0.97 3.77
N SER A 44 -8.37 0.39 4.81
CA SER A 44 -6.91 0.37 4.99
C SER A 44 -6.15 -0.49 3.97
N PHE A 45 -6.84 -1.40 3.26
CA PHE A 45 -6.23 -2.24 2.22
C PHE A 45 -6.25 -1.59 0.84
N HIS A 46 -6.86 -0.42 0.68
CA HIS A 46 -6.93 0.26 -0.60
C HIS A 46 -5.55 0.74 -1.07
N HIS A 47 -5.40 0.85 -2.39
CA HIS A 47 -4.20 1.42 -2.98
C HIS A 47 -4.20 2.93 -2.83
N VAL A 48 -3.05 3.51 -2.50
CA VAL A 48 -2.89 4.95 -2.36
C VAL A 48 -3.13 5.62 -3.72
N ASN A 49 -3.93 6.68 -3.74
CA ASN A 49 -4.19 7.43 -4.97
C ASN A 49 -2.89 8.07 -5.49
N GLU A 50 -2.65 7.96 -6.80
CA GLU A 50 -1.47 8.53 -7.45
C GLU A 50 -1.34 10.03 -7.19
N LYS A 51 -2.46 10.77 -7.16
CA LYS A 51 -2.46 12.21 -6.84
C LYS A 51 -1.94 12.51 -5.43
N VAL A 52 -2.30 11.67 -4.46
CA VAL A 52 -1.84 11.81 -3.07
C VAL A 52 -0.35 11.49 -3.01
N CYS A 53 0.10 10.46 -3.73
CA CYS A 53 1.51 10.12 -3.85
C CYS A 53 2.33 11.26 -4.48
N GLU A 54 1.88 11.82 -5.61
CA GLU A 54 2.52 12.95 -6.28
C GLU A 54 2.61 14.18 -5.38
N LYS A 55 1.54 14.48 -4.62
CA LYS A 55 1.52 15.57 -3.64
C LYS A 55 2.62 15.37 -2.58
N PHE A 56 2.77 14.16 -2.04
CA PHE A 56 3.84 13.88 -1.08
C PHE A 56 5.23 14.02 -1.69
N LEU A 57 5.44 13.50 -2.90
CA LEU A 57 6.71 13.67 -3.62
C LEU A 57 7.05 15.15 -3.85
N GLN A 58 6.05 15.98 -4.11
CA GLN A 58 6.24 17.43 -4.26
C GLN A 58 6.65 18.08 -2.93
N LEU A 59 5.98 17.74 -1.82
CA LEU A 59 6.36 18.23 -0.50
C LEU A 59 7.77 17.79 -0.09
N PHE A 60 8.19 16.59 -0.48
CA PHE A 60 9.58 16.15 -0.25
C PHE A 60 10.59 16.97 -1.06
N LYS A 61 10.28 17.35 -2.30
CA LYS A 61 11.09 18.29 -3.09
C LYS A 61 11.19 19.65 -2.43
N ASP A 62 10.13 20.08 -1.76
CA ASP A 62 10.07 21.35 -1.04
C ASP A 62 10.79 21.29 0.33
N GLY A 63 11.38 20.14 0.70
CA GLY A 63 12.23 19.97 1.88
C GLY A 63 11.50 19.47 3.13
N TYR A 64 10.26 19.01 3.01
CA TYR A 64 9.51 18.49 4.14
C TYR A 64 9.99 17.08 4.54
N LEU A 65 9.99 16.82 5.84
CA LEU A 65 10.21 15.48 6.41
C LEU A 65 8.93 14.64 6.31
N SER A 66 9.07 13.30 6.29
CA SER A 66 7.95 12.36 6.23
C SER A 66 6.87 12.62 7.29
N THR A 67 7.27 12.89 8.53
CA THR A 67 6.35 13.22 9.63
C THR A 67 5.60 14.52 9.38
N SER A 68 6.29 15.57 8.93
CA SER A 68 5.68 16.86 8.66
C SER A 68 4.69 16.79 7.49
N VAL A 69 5.01 16.03 6.45
CA VAL A 69 4.14 15.84 5.28
C VAL A 69 2.82 15.19 5.66
N MET A 70 2.84 14.21 6.58
CA MET A 70 1.64 13.56 7.09
C MET A 70 0.70 14.60 7.73
N TYR A 71 1.20 15.41 8.67
CA TYR A 71 0.39 16.41 9.35
C TYR A 71 -0.16 17.49 8.41
N VAL A 72 0.67 18.00 7.49
CA VAL A 72 0.23 18.99 6.50
C VAL A 72 -0.90 18.42 5.64
N HIS A 73 -0.80 17.15 5.26
CA HIS A 73 -1.83 16.51 4.46
C HIS A 73 -3.12 16.30 5.24
N GLU A 74 -3.05 15.78 6.47
CA GLU A 74 -4.22 15.62 7.32
C GLU A 74 -4.91 16.96 7.58
N ASP A 75 -4.16 18.02 7.89
CA ASP A 75 -4.70 19.38 8.07
C ASP A 75 -5.47 19.87 6.84
N GLU A 76 -4.96 19.61 5.64
CA GLU A 76 -5.68 19.93 4.40
C GLU A 76 -6.97 19.13 4.26
N LEU A 77 -6.98 17.86 4.66
CA LEU A 77 -8.20 17.03 4.66
C LEU A 77 -9.24 17.63 5.61
N TYR A 78 -8.84 17.97 6.84
CA TYR A 78 -9.70 18.65 7.82
C TYR A 78 -10.29 19.95 7.28
N LEU A 79 -9.49 20.77 6.59
CA LEU A 79 -9.95 22.04 6.02
C LEU A 79 -10.85 21.86 4.79
N SER A 80 -10.71 20.76 4.06
CA SER A 80 -11.49 20.47 2.85
C SER A 80 -12.84 19.82 3.13
N SER A 81 -12.98 19.16 4.29
CA SER A 81 -14.21 18.46 4.66
C SER A 81 -15.27 19.42 5.22
N THR A 82 -16.51 19.28 4.74
CA THR A 82 -17.66 20.04 5.22
C THR A 82 -18.51 19.24 6.23
N ASP A 83 -18.37 17.91 6.22
CA ASP A 83 -19.11 16.98 7.07
C ASP A 83 -18.14 16.08 7.85
N GLU A 84 -18.45 15.85 9.14
CA GLU A 84 -17.61 15.06 10.04
C GLU A 84 -17.62 13.57 9.69
N GLN A 85 -18.76 13.04 9.21
CA GLN A 85 -18.88 11.63 8.88
C GLN A 85 -18.09 11.30 7.61
N ASP A 86 -18.15 12.18 6.61
CA ASP A 86 -17.33 12.08 5.39
C ASP A 86 -15.83 12.21 5.70
N LEU A 87 -15.46 13.12 6.61
CA LEU A 87 -14.08 13.27 7.07
C LEU A 87 -13.56 11.98 7.71
N LEU A 88 -14.33 11.35 8.60
CA LEU A 88 -13.92 10.10 9.26
C LEU A 88 -13.70 8.97 8.25
N VAL A 89 -14.55 8.86 7.23
CA VAL A 89 -14.39 7.88 6.16
C VAL A 89 -13.13 8.19 5.34
N LEU A 90 -12.91 9.46 5.03
CA LEU A 90 -11.77 9.89 4.23
C LEU A 90 -10.42 9.71 4.95
N LEU A 91 -10.37 9.94 6.27
CA LEU A 91 -9.19 9.68 7.10
C LEU A 91 -8.91 8.18 7.28
N ALA A 92 -9.94 7.34 7.24
CA ALA A 92 -9.80 5.88 7.34
C ALA A 92 -9.44 5.21 6.00
N ASP A 93 -9.70 5.89 4.88
CA ASP A 93 -9.40 5.37 3.55
C ASP A 93 -7.94 5.62 3.15
N ARG A 94 -7.17 4.54 3.07
CA ARG A 94 -5.77 4.56 2.65
C ARG A 94 -5.57 5.15 1.25
N THR A 95 -6.60 5.11 0.41
CA THR A 95 -6.59 5.79 -0.89
C THR A 95 -6.27 7.27 -0.74
N ASN A 96 -6.78 7.90 0.32
CA ASN A 96 -6.70 9.33 0.57
C ASN A 96 -5.70 9.66 1.67
N ASN A 97 -5.79 8.98 2.82
CA ASN A 97 -4.90 9.19 3.96
C ASN A 97 -4.07 7.93 4.24
N PRO A 98 -2.92 7.74 3.56
CA PRO A 98 -2.10 6.57 3.80
C PRO A 98 -1.37 6.63 5.13
N ASP A 99 -1.09 5.43 5.66
CA ASP A 99 -0.34 5.26 6.90
C ASP A 99 1.08 5.86 6.85
N TYR A 100 1.61 6.16 8.03
CA TYR A 100 2.97 6.70 8.18
C TYR A 100 4.04 5.77 7.57
N ASP A 101 3.86 4.46 7.68
CA ASP A 101 4.80 3.47 7.14
C ASP A 101 4.94 3.59 5.61
N TYR A 102 3.85 3.85 4.90
CA TYR A 102 3.82 4.12 3.48
C TYR A 102 4.58 5.40 3.16
N ILE A 103 4.28 6.50 3.87
CA ILE A 103 4.93 7.80 3.66
C ILE A 103 6.43 7.71 3.93
N ALA A 104 6.84 7.02 5.00
CA ALA A 104 8.24 6.79 5.35
C ALA A 104 8.98 5.97 4.27
N LYS A 105 8.35 4.90 3.76
CA LYS A 105 8.90 4.09 2.65
C LYS A 105 8.98 4.89 1.35
N LEU A 106 8.02 5.77 1.09
CA LEU A 106 8.03 6.65 -0.07
C LEU A 106 9.19 7.64 0.03
N PHE A 107 9.38 8.26 1.19
CA PHE A 107 10.48 9.19 1.45
C PHE A 107 11.87 8.53 1.32
N GLN A 108 12.02 7.28 1.76
CA GLN A 108 13.28 6.54 1.60
C GLN A 108 13.62 6.19 0.14
N LYS A 109 12.62 6.11 -0.73
CA LYS A 109 12.79 5.79 -2.16
C LYS A 109 12.98 7.03 -3.03
N TYR A 110 12.48 8.17 -2.57
CA TYR A 110 12.62 9.48 -3.21
C TYR A 110 14.08 9.96 -3.16
#